data_AF-A0A529RAG7-F1
#
_entry.id   AF-A0A529RAG7-F1
#
_cell.length_a   1.000
_cell.length_b   1.000
_cell.length_c   1.000
_cell.angle_alpha   90.00
_cell.angle_beta   90.00
_cell.angle_gamma   90.00
#
_symmetry.space_group_name_H-M   'P 1'
#
loop_
_entity.id
_entity.type
_entity.pdbx_description
1 polymer ?
#
loop_
_entity_poly.entity_id
_entity_poly.type
_entity_poly.pdbx_seq_one_letter_code
_entity_poly.pdbx_strand_id
1 'polypeptide(L)'
;EFVDFGVTRFVALRGDPAAGVGTAYRPHPDGYANGAELVGALKSVGDFDISVSAYPEKHPESPDFATDIDMLKRKVDNGATRAITQFFFDNDLYERYVERARRAGIYIPIVPGILPVHNFTQVANFSSRCGALVPAWLAERFEGLENDPQTHALVASAVAAEQVLDLVERGVGDFHFYTMNRADLVFAVCHMIGIRSHEAEATGSAAA
;
A
#
# COMPACT_ATOMS: atom_id res chain seq x y z
N GLU A 1 -6.37 -24.07 7.35
CA GLU A 1 -6.99 -23.83 6.03
C GLU A 1 -6.06 -23.13 5.04
N PHE A 2 -5.73 -21.84 5.15
CA PHE A 2 -4.84 -21.18 4.16
C PHE A 2 -3.47 -21.86 4.00
N VAL A 3 -2.87 -22.31 5.10
CA VAL A 3 -1.62 -23.07 5.08
C VAL A 3 -1.78 -24.40 4.33
N ASP A 4 -2.93 -25.07 4.49
CA ASP A 4 -3.23 -26.33 3.81
C ASP A 4 -3.40 -26.12 2.29
N PHE A 5 -3.79 -24.91 1.87
CA PHE A 5 -3.79 -24.48 0.46
C PHE A 5 -2.41 -24.03 -0.04
N GLY A 6 -1.35 -24.13 0.76
CA GLY A 6 0.02 -23.76 0.39
C GLY A 6 0.30 -22.25 0.46
N VAL A 7 -0.55 -21.47 1.12
CA VAL A 7 -0.31 -20.03 1.32
C VAL A 7 0.81 -19.83 2.34
N THR A 8 1.89 -19.17 1.92
CA THR A 8 3.08 -18.88 2.76
C THR A 8 3.31 -17.38 2.99
N ARG A 9 2.49 -16.54 2.36
CA ARG A 9 2.57 -15.08 2.46
C ARG A 9 1.24 -14.50 2.91
N PHE A 10 1.27 -13.70 3.96
CA PHE A 10 0.09 -13.11 4.58
C PHE A 10 0.22 -11.60 4.66
N VAL A 11 -0.92 -10.90 4.51
CA VAL A 11 -1.03 -9.48 4.84
C VAL A 11 -1.86 -9.39 6.12
N ALA A 12 -1.21 -9.14 7.25
CA ALA A 12 -1.85 -9.10 8.56
C ALA A 12 -2.39 -7.70 8.87
N LEU A 13 -3.71 -7.58 8.95
CA LEU A 13 -4.43 -6.33 9.18
C LEU A 13 -5.37 -6.48 10.37
N ARG A 14 -5.54 -5.40 11.16
CA ARG A 14 -6.59 -5.32 12.19
C ARG A 14 -7.99 -5.40 11.55
N GLY A 15 -8.12 -4.80 10.37
CA GLY A 15 -9.39 -4.55 9.71
C GLY A 15 -10.01 -3.21 10.13
N ASP A 16 -11.02 -2.82 9.36
CA ASP A 16 -11.86 -1.66 9.65
C ASP A 16 -12.89 -2.00 10.74
N PRO A 17 -13.38 -0.99 11.47
CA PRO A 17 -14.48 -1.18 12.42
C PRO A 17 -15.72 -1.79 11.77
N ALA A 18 -16.37 -2.74 12.46
CA ALA A 18 -17.57 -3.43 11.96
C ALA A 18 -18.76 -2.48 11.70
N ALA A 19 -18.83 -1.35 12.43
CA ALA A 19 -19.85 -0.32 12.23
C ALA A 19 -19.50 0.67 11.10
N GLY A 20 -18.39 0.45 10.39
CA GLY A 20 -17.93 1.25 9.26
C GLY A 20 -16.77 2.19 9.59
N VAL A 21 -16.13 2.67 8.53
CA VAL A 21 -14.97 3.58 8.62
C VAL A 21 -15.35 4.87 9.34
N GLY A 22 -14.49 5.30 10.28
CA GLY A 22 -14.72 6.47 11.13
C GLY A 22 -15.42 6.18 12.46
N THR A 23 -15.87 4.94 12.69
CA THR A 23 -16.35 4.51 14.00
C THR A 23 -15.21 3.91 14.84
N ALA A 24 -15.40 3.79 16.15
CA ALA A 24 -14.37 3.19 17.00
C ALA A 24 -14.28 1.68 16.76
N TYR A 25 -13.07 1.19 16.46
CA TYR A 25 -12.81 -0.26 16.41
C TYR A 25 -13.08 -0.89 17.77
N ARG A 26 -13.76 -2.04 17.76
CA ARG A 26 -13.97 -2.89 18.94
C ARG A 26 -13.62 -4.32 18.56
N PRO A 27 -12.64 -4.95 19.23
CA PRO A 27 -12.31 -6.33 18.93
C PRO A 27 -13.47 -7.26 19.29
N HIS A 28 -13.55 -8.37 18.57
CA HIS A 28 -14.38 -9.50 19.00
C HIS A 28 -13.86 -10.04 20.35
N PRO A 29 -14.71 -10.53 21.27
CA PRO A 29 -14.27 -11.08 22.55
C PRO A 29 -13.17 -12.14 22.45
N ASP A 30 -13.24 -12.98 21.42
CA ASP A 30 -12.24 -14.02 21.10
C ASP A 30 -11.30 -13.63 19.93
N GLY A 31 -11.26 -12.34 19.58
CA GLY A 31 -10.46 -11.81 18.48
C GLY A 31 -9.20 -11.08 18.94
N TYR A 32 -8.39 -10.66 17.98
CA TYR A 32 -7.20 -9.85 18.22
C TYR A 32 -7.57 -8.37 18.37
N ALA A 33 -6.94 -7.68 19.31
CA ALA A 33 -7.19 -6.26 19.55
C ALA A 33 -6.56 -5.34 18.48
N ASN A 34 -5.49 -5.81 17.83
CA ASN A 34 -4.73 -5.02 16.87
C ASN A 34 -3.98 -5.93 15.88
N GLY A 35 -3.40 -5.31 14.84
CA GLY A 35 -2.65 -6.04 13.82
C GLY A 35 -1.37 -6.71 14.35
N ALA A 36 -0.76 -6.18 15.42
CA ALA A 36 0.47 -6.78 15.97
C ALA A 36 0.18 -8.13 16.65
N GLU A 37 -0.95 -8.26 17.36
CA GLU A 37 -1.38 -9.54 17.94
C GLU A 37 -1.63 -10.61 16.87
N LEU A 38 -2.26 -10.23 15.75
CA LEU A 38 -2.45 -11.15 14.62
C LEU A 38 -1.11 -11.60 14.01
N VAL A 39 -0.13 -10.70 13.91
CA VAL A 39 1.23 -11.07 13.44
C VAL A 39 1.86 -12.10 14.37
N GLY A 40 1.80 -11.88 15.68
CA GLY A 40 2.33 -12.82 16.67
C GLY A 40 1.64 -14.19 16.61
N ALA A 41 0.32 -14.19 16.43
CA ALA A 41 -0.44 -15.42 16.24
C ALA A 41 -0.03 -16.16 14.96
N LEU A 42 0.11 -15.47 13.83
CA LEU A 42 0.60 -16.07 12.58
C LEU A 42 2.00 -16.66 12.74
N LYS A 43 2.92 -15.95 13.39
CA LYS A 43 4.27 -16.47 13.68
C LYS A 43 4.28 -17.70 14.60
N SER A 44 3.33 -17.80 15.53
CA SER A 44 3.20 -18.99 16.40
C SER A 44 2.75 -20.24 15.63
N VAL A 45 2.09 -20.05 14.48
CA VAL A 45 1.62 -21.16 13.62
C VAL A 45 2.73 -21.64 12.68
N GLY A 46 3.59 -20.74 12.19
CA GLY A 46 4.67 -21.10 11.30
C GLY A 46 5.52 -19.93 10.84
N ASP A 47 6.61 -20.24 10.13
CA ASP A 47 7.50 -19.22 9.58
C ASP A 47 6.99 -18.71 8.23
N PHE A 48 6.20 -17.64 8.27
CA PHE A 48 5.60 -17.01 7.10
C PHE A 48 6.27 -15.68 6.75
N ASP A 49 6.10 -15.26 5.49
CA ASP A 49 6.32 -13.87 5.04
C ASP A 49 5.07 -13.05 5.39
N ILE A 50 5.19 -12.14 6.36
CA ILE A 50 4.07 -11.38 6.92
C ILE A 50 4.26 -9.91 6.61
N SER A 51 3.45 -9.40 5.68
CA SER A 51 3.35 -7.99 5.38
C SER A 51 2.33 -7.31 6.31
N VAL A 52 2.61 -6.07 6.73
CA VAL A 52 1.72 -5.28 7.60
C VAL A 52 1.46 -3.88 7.06
N SER A 53 0.41 -3.22 7.53
CA SER A 53 0.13 -1.83 7.16
C SER A 53 1.06 -0.81 7.83
N ALA A 54 1.42 0.21 7.06
CA ALA A 54 2.14 1.42 7.47
C ALA A 54 1.40 2.67 6.96
N TYR A 55 1.52 3.81 7.63
CA TYR A 55 0.72 5.02 7.33
C TYR A 55 1.63 6.26 7.26
N PRO A 56 2.10 6.65 6.05
CA PRO A 56 2.95 7.83 5.87
C PRO A 56 2.39 9.12 6.48
N GLU A 57 1.06 9.22 6.56
CA GLU A 57 0.32 10.37 7.08
C GLU A 57 -0.30 10.13 8.46
N LYS A 58 0.16 9.10 9.19
CA LYS A 58 -0.39 8.60 10.47
C LYS A 58 -1.76 7.92 10.29
N HIS A 59 -1.99 6.81 10.98
CA HIS A 59 -3.33 6.22 11.02
C HIS A 59 -4.34 7.22 11.63
N PRO A 60 -5.58 7.36 11.08
CA PRO A 60 -6.57 8.32 11.57
C PRO A 60 -6.89 8.20 13.06
N GLU A 61 -6.93 6.96 13.58
CA GLU A 61 -7.19 6.68 14.99
C GLU A 61 -5.95 6.82 15.90
N SER A 62 -4.74 6.98 15.35
CA SER A 62 -3.54 7.18 16.16
C SER A 62 -3.51 8.64 16.68
N PRO A 63 -3.20 8.88 17.97
CA PRO A 63 -3.15 10.24 18.51
C PRO A 63 -2.04 11.09 17.86
N ASP A 64 -0.87 10.49 17.64
CA ASP A 64 0.30 11.13 17.06
C ASP A 64 1.15 10.13 16.24
N PHE A 65 2.16 10.65 15.52
CA PHE A 65 3.09 9.83 14.74
C PHE A 65 3.93 8.89 15.61
N ALA A 66 4.26 9.28 16.85
CA ALA A 66 5.08 8.45 17.73
C ALA A 66 4.35 7.15 18.09
N THR A 67 3.06 7.25 18.41
CA THR A 67 2.18 6.11 18.71
C THR A 67 1.96 5.24 17.48
N ASP A 68 1.80 5.84 16.30
CA ASP A 68 1.66 5.09 15.04
C ASP A 68 2.92 4.29 14.69
N ILE A 69 4.09 4.90 14.86
CA ILE A 69 5.38 4.24 14.65
C ILE A 69 5.64 3.16 15.72
N ASP A 70 5.27 3.39 16.98
CA ASP A 70 5.36 2.36 18.03
C ASP A 70 4.48 1.14 17.69
N MET A 71 3.28 1.37 17.14
CA MET A 71 2.43 0.29 16.66
C MET A 71 3.08 -0.48 15.49
N LEU A 72 3.69 0.20 14.52
CA LEU A 72 4.46 -0.47 13.48
C LEU A 72 5.62 -1.28 14.08
N LYS A 73 6.35 -0.70 15.05
CA LYS A 73 7.43 -1.40 15.75
C LYS A 73 6.95 -2.67 16.42
N ARG A 74 5.81 -2.65 17.13
CA ARG A 74 5.21 -3.86 17.74
C ARG A 74 4.87 -4.93 16.70
N LYS A 75 4.35 -4.54 15.53
CA LYS A 75 4.12 -5.49 14.42
C LYS A 75 5.43 -6.13 13.95
N VAL A 76 6.49 -5.34 13.82
CA VAL A 76 7.84 -5.83 13.43
C VAL A 76 8.42 -6.75 14.49
N ASP A 77 8.37 -6.35 15.76
CA ASP A 77 8.90 -7.12 16.89
C ASP A 77 8.15 -8.47 17.04
N ASN A 78 6.88 -8.53 16.64
CA ASN A 78 6.08 -9.76 16.60
C ASN A 78 6.34 -10.63 15.35
N GLY A 79 7.19 -10.18 14.42
CA GLY A 79 7.68 -10.96 13.29
C GLY A 79 7.17 -10.55 11.92
N ALA A 80 6.66 -9.32 11.74
CA ALA A 80 6.40 -8.80 10.40
C ALA A 80 7.72 -8.69 9.61
N THR A 81 7.70 -9.16 8.37
CA THR A 81 8.87 -9.20 7.47
C THR A 81 8.92 -8.00 6.54
N ARG A 82 7.78 -7.33 6.31
CA ARG A 82 7.65 -6.18 5.41
C ARG A 82 6.49 -5.29 5.84
N ALA A 83 6.59 -4.00 5.58
CA ALA A 83 5.47 -3.07 5.68
C ALA A 83 5.04 -2.62 4.27
N ILE A 84 3.73 -2.46 4.06
CA ILE A 84 3.15 -1.85 2.87
C ILE A 84 2.44 -0.59 3.34
N THR A 85 2.81 0.54 2.78
CA THR A 85 2.21 1.83 3.14
C THR A 85 0.81 1.96 2.55
N GLN A 86 -0.07 2.66 3.26
CA GLN A 86 -1.24 3.27 2.66
C GLN A 86 -0.80 4.19 1.50
N PHE A 87 -1.66 4.37 0.51
CA PHE A 87 -1.36 5.28 -0.60
C PHE A 87 -1.12 6.72 -0.10
N PHE A 88 -0.32 7.44 -0.87
CA PHE A 88 0.02 8.84 -0.67
C PHE A 88 0.23 9.48 -2.05
N PHE A 89 0.15 10.80 -2.13
CA PHE A 89 0.40 11.55 -3.38
C PHE A 89 1.61 12.48 -3.31
N ASP A 90 2.27 12.58 -2.14
CA ASP A 90 3.49 13.35 -1.93
C ASP A 90 4.62 12.39 -1.49
N ASN A 91 5.63 12.24 -2.35
CA ASN A 91 6.77 11.35 -2.11
C ASN A 91 7.63 11.78 -0.91
N ASP A 92 7.62 13.07 -0.55
CA ASP A 92 8.32 13.54 0.63
C ASP A 92 7.64 13.06 1.93
N LEU A 93 6.33 12.82 1.92
CA LEU A 93 5.64 12.21 3.07
C LEU A 93 6.13 10.79 3.31
N TYR A 94 6.30 10.02 2.24
CA TYR A 94 6.87 8.68 2.30
C TYR A 94 8.31 8.70 2.81
N GLU A 95 9.18 9.55 2.26
CA GLU A 95 10.58 9.61 2.68
C GLU A 95 10.72 10.02 4.16
N ARG A 96 9.99 11.06 4.58
CA ARG A 96 9.95 11.47 5.99
C ARG A 96 9.36 10.38 6.90
N TYR A 97 8.45 9.56 6.40
CA TYR A 97 7.92 8.41 7.17
C TYR A 97 8.97 7.32 7.34
N VAL A 98 9.67 6.96 6.26
CA VAL A 98 10.78 6.00 6.31
C VAL A 98 11.84 6.48 7.29
N GLU A 99 12.23 7.76 7.24
CA GLU A 99 13.19 8.32 8.19
C GLU A 99 12.75 8.15 9.66
N ARG A 100 11.47 8.44 9.97
CA ARG A 100 10.90 8.23 11.32
C ARG A 100 10.96 6.76 11.73
N ALA A 101 10.59 5.85 10.85
CA ALA A 101 10.64 4.41 11.12
C ALA A 101 12.08 3.93 11.39
N ARG A 102 13.05 4.40 10.59
CA ARG A 102 14.47 4.08 10.78
C ARG A 102 15.01 4.62 12.10
N ARG A 103 14.66 5.86 12.48
CA ARG A 103 14.99 6.45 13.80
C ARG A 103 14.41 5.65 14.98
N ALA A 104 13.29 4.95 14.77
CA ALA A 104 12.67 4.05 15.75
C ALA A 104 13.23 2.62 15.72
N GLY A 105 14.29 2.36 14.93
CA GLY A 105 14.95 1.05 14.85
C GLY A 105 14.21 0.03 13.99
N ILE A 106 13.27 0.45 13.15
CA ILE A 106 12.55 -0.43 12.22
C ILE A 106 13.32 -0.49 10.91
N TYR A 107 13.85 -1.65 10.52
CA TYR A 107 14.69 -1.81 9.31
C TYR A 107 14.14 -2.77 8.25
N ILE A 108 12.96 -3.37 8.47
CA ILE A 108 12.28 -4.15 7.43
C ILE A 108 11.99 -3.28 6.19
N PRO A 109 11.83 -3.89 5.00
CA PRO A 109 11.39 -3.18 3.81
C PRO A 109 10.04 -2.48 4.07
N ILE A 110 9.96 -1.21 3.69
CA ILE A 110 8.73 -0.41 3.71
C ILE A 110 8.41 -0.11 2.25
N VAL A 111 7.38 -0.76 1.72
CA VAL A 111 7.01 -0.66 0.30
C VAL A 111 5.99 0.46 0.11
N PRO A 112 6.22 1.41 -0.82
CA PRO A 112 5.24 2.42 -1.17
C PRO A 112 3.98 1.79 -1.78
N GLY A 113 2.82 2.13 -1.23
CA GLY A 113 1.53 1.87 -1.83
C GLY A 113 1.20 2.97 -2.82
N ILE A 114 1.00 2.62 -4.09
CA ILE A 114 0.68 3.57 -5.17
C ILE A 114 -0.76 3.34 -5.60
N LEU A 115 -1.57 4.39 -5.55
CA LEU A 115 -2.95 4.39 -6.02
C LEU A 115 -3.05 5.19 -7.33
N PRO A 116 -3.15 4.51 -8.48
CA PRO A 116 -3.57 5.15 -9.70
C PRO A 116 -4.93 5.84 -9.57
N VAL A 117 -4.99 7.13 -9.94
CA VAL A 117 -6.23 7.92 -9.82
C VAL A 117 -7.19 7.56 -10.97
N HIS A 118 -7.91 6.46 -10.83
CA HIS A 118 -8.89 6.02 -11.83
C HIS A 118 -10.16 6.87 -11.87
N ASN A 119 -10.51 7.50 -10.76
CA ASN A 119 -11.64 8.40 -10.61
C ASN A 119 -11.29 9.41 -9.50
N PHE A 120 -11.04 10.66 -9.88
CA PHE A 120 -10.63 11.69 -8.92
C PHE A 120 -11.65 11.89 -7.78
N THR A 121 -12.94 11.91 -8.08
CA THR A 121 -14.01 12.02 -7.07
C THR A 121 -14.00 10.87 -6.07
N GLN A 122 -13.75 9.65 -6.54
CA GLN A 122 -13.62 8.48 -5.67
C GLN A 122 -12.36 8.58 -4.80
N VAL A 123 -11.25 9.04 -5.37
CA VAL A 123 -9.99 9.25 -4.64
C VAL A 123 -10.14 10.33 -3.57
N ALA A 124 -10.78 11.45 -3.86
CA ALA A 124 -11.05 12.50 -2.86
C ALA A 124 -11.86 11.95 -1.68
N ASN A 125 -12.91 11.18 -1.97
CA ASN A 125 -13.72 10.52 -0.94
C ASN A 125 -12.93 9.46 -0.15
N PHE A 126 -12.12 8.64 -0.82
CA PHE A 126 -11.32 7.60 -0.17
C PHE A 126 -10.22 8.19 0.72
N SER A 127 -9.55 9.24 0.24
CA SER A 127 -8.51 9.97 0.98
C SER A 127 -9.04 10.54 2.29
N SER A 128 -10.23 11.14 2.28
CA SER A 128 -10.89 11.64 3.50
C SER A 128 -11.14 10.55 4.56
N ARG A 129 -11.38 9.31 4.13
CA ARG A 129 -11.66 8.17 5.02
C ARG A 129 -10.39 7.51 5.55
N CYS A 130 -9.33 7.49 4.75
CA CYS A 130 -8.04 6.87 5.09
C CYS A 130 -7.07 7.85 5.77
N GLY A 131 -7.42 9.14 5.85
CA GLY A 131 -6.57 10.19 6.42
C GLY A 131 -5.43 10.65 5.50
N ALA A 132 -5.51 10.35 4.20
CA ALA A 132 -4.54 10.81 3.22
C ALA A 132 -4.91 12.20 2.69
N LEU A 133 -3.93 13.06 2.48
CA LEU A 133 -4.12 14.38 1.88
C LEU A 133 -4.13 14.27 0.35
N VAL A 134 -5.11 14.91 -0.30
CA VAL A 134 -5.08 15.17 -1.75
C VAL A 134 -4.47 16.56 -1.97
N PRO A 135 -3.29 16.67 -2.58
CA PRO A 135 -2.66 17.97 -2.83
C PRO A 135 -3.49 18.82 -3.82
N ALA A 136 -3.45 20.15 -3.67
CA ALA A 136 -4.17 21.08 -4.56
C ALA A 136 -3.73 20.92 -6.03
N TRP A 137 -2.43 20.78 -6.28
CA TRP A 137 -1.88 20.56 -7.63
C TRP A 137 -2.47 19.31 -8.30
N LEU A 138 -2.82 18.28 -7.51
CA LEU A 138 -3.39 17.06 -8.04
C LEU A 138 -4.83 17.32 -8.48
N ALA A 139 -5.60 18.05 -7.68
CA ALA A 139 -6.95 18.47 -8.05
C ALA A 139 -6.97 19.32 -9.34
N GLU A 140 -6.06 20.28 -9.45
CA GLU A 140 -5.92 21.15 -10.63
C GLU A 140 -5.66 20.34 -11.92
N ARG A 141 -4.89 19.24 -11.85
CA ARG A 141 -4.65 18.38 -13.03
C ARG A 141 -5.89 17.64 -13.52
N PHE A 142 -6.87 17.40 -12.65
CA PHE A 142 -8.10 16.68 -12.98
C PHE A 142 -9.31 17.60 -13.24
N GLU A 143 -9.16 18.91 -13.01
CA GLU A 143 -10.24 19.88 -13.20
C GLU A 143 -10.74 19.90 -14.65
N GLY A 144 -12.06 19.77 -14.84
CA GLY A 144 -12.69 19.81 -16.16
C GLY A 144 -12.65 18.48 -16.93
N LEU A 145 -12.11 17.41 -16.36
CA LEU A 145 -12.03 16.09 -17.00
C LEU A 145 -13.20 15.15 -16.64
N GLU A 146 -14.24 15.64 -15.96
CA GLU A 146 -15.34 14.82 -15.44
C GLU A 146 -16.10 14.08 -16.55
N ASN A 147 -16.15 14.67 -17.75
CA ASN A 147 -16.83 14.12 -18.92
C ASN A 147 -15.85 13.71 -20.04
N ASP A 148 -14.54 13.66 -19.77
CA ASP A 148 -13.50 13.23 -20.71
C ASP A 148 -12.69 12.04 -20.14
N PRO A 149 -13.24 10.81 -20.23
CA PRO A 149 -12.61 9.62 -19.65
C PRO A 149 -11.28 9.27 -20.31
N GLN A 150 -11.07 9.66 -21.57
CA GLN A 150 -9.84 9.36 -22.29
C GLN A 150 -8.69 10.23 -21.76
N THR A 151 -8.90 11.55 -21.70
CA THR A 151 -7.90 12.48 -21.15
C THR A 151 -7.67 12.23 -19.66
N HIS A 152 -8.73 11.94 -18.89
CA HIS A 152 -8.61 11.56 -17.48
C HIS A 152 -7.67 10.36 -17.29
N ALA A 153 -7.81 9.31 -18.11
CA ALA A 153 -6.95 8.13 -18.03
C ALA A 153 -5.47 8.45 -18.34
N LEU A 154 -5.22 9.32 -19.32
CA LEU A 154 -3.86 9.77 -19.67
C LEU A 154 -3.22 10.57 -18.52
N VAL A 155 -3.96 11.54 -17.95
CA VAL A 155 -3.49 12.34 -16.81
C VAL A 155 -3.21 11.46 -15.60
N ALA A 156 -4.12 10.52 -15.28
CA ALA A 156 -3.92 9.56 -14.20
C ALA A 156 -2.67 8.70 -14.38
N SER A 157 -2.41 8.26 -15.62
CA SER A 157 -1.22 7.47 -15.94
C SER A 157 0.05 8.30 -15.77
N ALA A 158 0.05 9.55 -16.26
CA ALA A 158 1.17 10.47 -16.12
C ALA A 158 1.49 10.77 -14.65
N VAL A 159 0.47 11.09 -13.83
CA VAL A 159 0.65 11.35 -12.39
C VAL A 159 1.26 10.14 -11.68
N ALA A 160 0.71 8.93 -11.91
CA ALA A 160 1.24 7.73 -11.28
C ALA A 160 2.67 7.42 -11.75
N ALA A 161 2.98 7.66 -13.03
CA ALA A 161 4.32 7.47 -13.58
C ALA A 161 5.33 8.45 -12.99
N GLU A 162 4.99 9.74 -12.92
CA GLU A 162 5.81 10.78 -12.29
C GLU A 162 6.12 10.42 -10.84
N GLN A 163 5.10 10.00 -10.08
CA GLN A 163 5.27 9.60 -8.68
C GLN A 163 6.24 8.42 -8.54
N VAL A 164 6.07 7.38 -9.36
CA VAL A 164 6.88 6.17 -9.29
C VAL A 164 8.31 6.43 -9.78
N LEU A 165 8.49 7.21 -10.85
CA LEU A 165 9.82 7.57 -11.36
C LEU A 165 10.62 8.36 -10.33
N ASP A 166 10.02 9.35 -9.67
CA ASP A 166 10.69 10.08 -8.58
C ASP A 166 11.06 9.14 -7.41
N LEU A 167 10.19 8.20 -7.02
CA LEU A 167 10.54 7.19 -6.01
C LEU A 167 11.69 6.27 -6.46
N VAL A 168 11.75 5.90 -7.74
CA VAL A 168 12.87 5.13 -8.31
C VAL A 168 14.17 5.94 -8.24
N GLU A 169 14.14 7.23 -8.60
CA GLU A 169 15.31 8.12 -8.51
C GLU A 169 15.80 8.28 -7.06
N ARG A 170 14.88 8.24 -6.08
CA ARG A 170 15.19 8.20 -4.64
C ARG A 170 15.68 6.82 -4.14
N GLY A 171 15.80 5.83 -5.03
CA GLY A 171 16.36 4.51 -4.73
C GLY A 171 15.33 3.47 -4.29
N VAL A 172 14.04 3.70 -4.49
CA VAL A 172 13.00 2.71 -4.20
C VAL A 172 12.89 1.69 -5.35
N GLY A 173 13.05 0.40 -5.03
CA GLY A 173 13.00 -0.70 -6.01
C GLY A 173 11.74 -1.57 -5.96
N ASP A 174 10.92 -1.43 -4.93
CA ASP A 174 9.70 -2.22 -4.72
C ASP A 174 8.47 -1.31 -4.70
N PHE A 175 7.37 -1.75 -5.32
CA PHE A 175 6.12 -1.00 -5.37
C PHE A 175 4.92 -1.92 -5.13
N HIS A 176 3.90 -1.40 -4.44
CA HIS A 176 2.60 -2.06 -4.29
C HIS A 176 1.52 -1.21 -4.96
N PHE A 177 0.90 -1.72 -6.03
CA PHE A 177 -0.14 -1.00 -6.75
C PHE A 177 -1.54 -1.40 -6.30
N TYR A 178 -2.33 -0.41 -5.88
CA TYR A 178 -3.77 -0.57 -5.65
C TYR A 178 -4.50 -0.51 -7.00
N THR A 179 -4.59 -1.65 -7.69
CA THR A 179 -5.10 -1.72 -9.08
C THR A 179 -6.59 -1.43 -9.21
N MET A 180 -7.37 -1.56 -8.14
CA MET A 180 -8.84 -1.44 -8.17
C MET A 180 -9.49 -2.31 -9.26
N ASN A 181 -8.94 -3.52 -9.49
CA ASN A 181 -9.32 -4.44 -10.55
C ASN A 181 -9.17 -3.88 -11.97
N ARG A 182 -8.27 -2.91 -12.18
CA ARG A 182 -7.94 -2.31 -13.48
C ARG A 182 -6.43 -2.40 -13.74
N ALA A 183 -6.05 -3.08 -14.82
CA ALA A 183 -4.64 -3.38 -15.09
C ALA A 183 -3.94 -2.33 -15.96
N ASP A 184 -4.64 -1.71 -16.92
CA ASP A 184 -4.03 -0.96 -18.02
C ASP A 184 -3.06 0.14 -17.55
N LEU A 185 -3.46 0.93 -16.56
CA LEU A 185 -2.65 2.02 -16.03
C LEU A 185 -1.41 1.49 -15.31
N VAL A 186 -1.58 0.49 -14.44
CA VAL A 186 -0.46 -0.13 -13.71
C VAL A 186 0.51 -0.80 -14.67
N PHE A 187 0.00 -1.45 -15.72
CA PHE A 187 0.82 -2.04 -16.77
C PHE A 187 1.64 -0.99 -17.52
N ALA A 188 1.03 0.15 -17.88
CA ALA A 188 1.72 1.27 -18.50
C ALA A 188 2.83 1.83 -17.58
N VAL A 189 2.54 2.01 -16.29
CA VAL A 189 3.52 2.48 -15.29
C VAL A 189 4.69 1.51 -15.17
N CYS A 190 4.43 0.20 -15.03
CA CYS A 190 5.48 -0.83 -15.02
C CYS A 190 6.37 -0.74 -16.27
N HIS A 191 5.77 -0.59 -17.45
CA HIS A 191 6.51 -0.48 -18.69
C HIS A 191 7.41 0.76 -18.75
N MET A 192 6.93 1.91 -18.24
CA MET A 192 7.69 3.17 -18.19
C MET A 192 8.92 3.07 -17.28
N ILE A 193 8.84 2.31 -16.18
CA ILE A 193 9.97 2.08 -15.28
C ILE A 193 10.84 0.88 -15.67
N GLY A 194 10.65 0.33 -16.87
CA GLY A 194 11.47 -0.76 -17.41
C GLY A 194 11.08 -2.16 -16.93
N ILE A 195 10.01 -2.31 -16.15
CA ILE A 195 9.46 -3.61 -15.77
C ILE A 195 8.58 -4.11 -16.93
N ARG A 196 9.08 -5.12 -17.64
CA ARG A 196 8.40 -5.70 -18.80
C ARG A 196 8.00 -7.13 -18.51
N SER A 197 6.97 -7.61 -19.21
CA SER A 197 6.70 -9.05 -19.26
C SER A 197 7.93 -9.75 -19.83
N HIS A 198 8.50 -10.68 -19.07
CA HIS A 198 9.35 -11.69 -19.68
C HIS A 198 8.44 -12.57 -20.52
N GLU A 199 8.69 -12.68 -21.84
CA GLU A 199 8.12 -13.78 -22.61
C GLU A 199 8.55 -15.06 -21.90
N ALA A 200 7.58 -15.83 -21.41
CA ALA A 200 7.87 -17.19 -21.01
C ALA A 200 8.47 -17.86 -22.25
N GLU A 201 9.72 -18.32 -22.18
CA GLU A 201 10.26 -19.21 -23.21
C GLU A 201 9.22 -20.30 -23.40
N ALA A 202 8.55 -20.27 -24.55
CA ALA A 202 7.65 -21.32 -24.94
C ALA A 202 8.52 -22.57 -25.05
N THR A 203 8.58 -23.37 -23.99
CA THR A 203 9.19 -24.69 -24.01
C THR A 203 8.42 -25.49 -25.03
N GLY A 204 8.96 -25.53 -26.25
CA GLY A 204 8.44 -26.31 -27.35
C GLY A 204 8.41 -27.77 -26.92
N SER A 205 7.22 -28.26 -26.55
CA SER A 205 6.91 -29.67 -26.61
C SER A 205 6.79 -30.03 -28.09
N ALA A 206 7.94 -30.20 -28.74
CA ALA A 206 8.03 -31.06 -29.91
C ALA A 206 7.98 -32.49 -29.38
N ALA A 207 6.79 -33.09 -29.44
CA ALA A 207 6.59 -34.51 -29.23
C ALA A 207 7.48 -35.29 -30.21
N ALA A 208 8.26 -36.21 -29.67
CA ALA A 208 8.88 -37.32 -30.39
C ALA A 208 7.99 -38.56 -30.25
#